data_AF-R5IUV8-F1
#
_entry.id   AF-R5IUV8-F1
#
_cell.length_a   1.000
_cell.length_b   1.000
_cell.length_c   1.000
_cell.angle_alpha   90.00
_cell.angle_beta   90.00
_cell.angle_gamma   90.00
#
_symmetry.space_group_name_H-M   'P 1'
#
loop_
_entity.id
_entity.type
_entity.pdbx_description
1 polymer ?
#
loop_
_entity_poly.entity_id
_entity_poly.type
_entity_poly.pdbx_seq_one_letter_code
_entity_poly.pdbx_strand_id
1 'polypeptide(L)'
;MNSKEKKKINVKIILSLIALLLVVIALFIAFSQRAEEESGLVNHNVVEGLYEDHADENCTEVINITENSDVSDTDDKVLLHLIFGQMKKDEILADTISVDDYRDSALKIMDEENIPSNIDYTFEGYKYTLDGDNIKRSKASCEENYVSKLFGYSGVNNLEVDIMAGYVKNGKVYDLNDKEIGTYDEEELNDILDNGTMQVYNYEKVNDNYKLVNVGVK
;
A
#
# COMPACT_ATOMS: atom_id res chain seq x y z
N MET A 1 1.29 59.69 -31.10
CA MET A 1 1.82 59.25 -29.79
C MET A 1 3.26 59.72 -29.66
N ASN A 2 3.55 60.55 -28.66
CA ASN A 2 4.81 61.29 -28.56
C ASN A 2 5.97 60.39 -28.07
N SER A 3 7.22 60.68 -28.44
CA SER A 3 8.39 59.81 -28.13
C SER A 3 8.54 59.49 -26.63
N LYS A 4 8.20 60.45 -25.76
CA LYS A 4 8.20 60.29 -24.29
C LYS A 4 7.11 59.33 -23.78
N GLU A 5 5.96 59.23 -24.44
CA GLU A 5 4.87 58.31 -24.05
C GLU A 5 5.19 56.87 -24.44
N LYS A 6 5.74 56.64 -25.64
CA LYS A 6 6.24 55.32 -26.05
C LYS A 6 7.30 54.78 -25.10
N LYS A 7 8.23 55.64 -24.64
CA LYS A 7 9.27 55.26 -23.67
C LYS A 7 8.70 54.89 -22.30
N LYS A 8 7.69 55.62 -21.81
CA LYS A 8 6.99 55.29 -20.54
C LYS A 8 6.18 53.99 -20.62
N ILE A 9 5.52 53.73 -21.75
CA ILE A 9 4.76 52.49 -21.98
C ILE A 9 5.70 51.29 -22.04
N ASN A 10 6.83 51.40 -22.76
CA ASN A 10 7.83 50.33 -22.83
C ASN A 10 8.44 50.01 -21.46
N VAL A 11 8.71 51.01 -20.62
CA VAL A 11 9.23 50.79 -19.26
C VAL A 11 8.22 50.07 -18.36
N LYS A 12 6.91 50.39 -18.46
CA LYS A 12 5.86 49.70 -17.70
C LYS A 12 5.70 48.24 -18.12
N ILE A 13 5.77 47.96 -19.43
CA ILE A 13 5.70 46.59 -19.97
C ILE A 13 6.91 45.77 -19.49
N ILE A 14 8.11 46.34 -19.51
CA ILE A 14 9.33 45.69 -19.03
C ILE A 14 9.25 45.40 -17.52
N LEU A 15 8.78 46.35 -16.70
CA LEU A 15 8.58 46.14 -15.26
C LEU A 15 7.55 45.04 -14.97
N SER A 16 6.46 44.98 -15.75
CA SER A 16 5.46 43.91 -15.62
C SER A 16 6.03 42.54 -15.98
N LEU A 17 6.90 42.45 -16.99
CA LEU A 17 7.59 41.22 -17.38
C LEU A 17 8.57 40.75 -16.31
N ILE A 18 9.30 41.66 -15.68
CA ILE A 18 10.19 41.34 -14.56
C ILE A 18 9.39 40.82 -13.36
N ALA A 19 8.27 41.46 -13.03
CA ALA A 19 7.40 41.00 -11.95
C ALA A 19 6.84 39.60 -12.23
N LEU A 20 6.41 39.32 -13.47
CA LEU A 20 5.93 37.99 -13.88
C LEU A 20 7.03 36.93 -13.77
N LEU A 21 8.27 37.26 -14.20
CA LEU A 21 9.41 36.37 -14.10
C LEU A 21 9.73 36.01 -12.63
N LEU A 22 9.67 36.99 -11.73
CA LEU A 22 9.87 36.76 -10.30
C LEU A 22 8.81 35.82 -9.69
N VAL A 23 7.55 35.93 -10.14
CA VAL A 23 6.48 35.00 -9.71
C VAL A 23 6.76 33.57 -10.20
N VAL A 24 7.19 33.40 -11.45
CA VAL A 24 7.54 32.08 -11.99
C VAL A 24 8.72 31.47 -11.25
N ILE A 25 9.75 32.26 -10.93
CA ILE A 25 10.91 31.81 -10.15
C ILE A 25 10.48 31.43 -8.72
N ALA A 26 9.62 32.23 -8.08
CA ALA A 26 9.12 31.93 -6.74
C ALA A 26 8.28 30.65 -6.71
N LEU A 27 7.44 30.43 -7.74
CA LEU A 27 6.68 29.18 -7.91
C LEU A 27 7.61 27.98 -8.15
N PHE A 28 8.66 28.15 -8.96
CA PHE A 28 9.65 27.11 -9.21
C PHE A 28 10.43 26.76 -7.94
N ILE A 29 10.86 27.75 -7.15
CA ILE A 29 11.52 27.54 -5.86
C ILE A 29 10.57 26.87 -4.86
N ALA A 30 9.31 27.30 -4.77
CA ALA A 30 8.31 26.68 -3.90
C ALA A 30 8.00 25.23 -4.31
N PHE A 31 8.01 24.93 -5.62
CA PHE A 31 7.89 23.55 -6.12
C PHE A 31 9.14 22.71 -5.86
N SER A 32 10.35 23.28 -6.00
CA SER A 32 11.60 22.57 -5.72
C SER A 32 11.84 22.35 -4.23
N GLN A 33 11.38 23.24 -3.34
CA GLN A 33 11.46 23.04 -1.88
C GLN A 33 10.54 21.94 -1.37
N ARG A 34 9.52 21.52 -2.15
CA ARG A 34 8.73 20.32 -1.83
C ARG A 34 9.48 19.01 -2.08
N ALA A 35 10.64 19.06 -2.74
CA ALA A 35 11.48 17.90 -3.01
C ALA A 35 12.73 17.87 -2.10
N GLU A 36 12.65 18.43 -0.89
CA GLU A 36 13.59 18.01 0.16
C GLU A 36 13.22 16.58 0.55
N GLU A 37 14.02 15.61 0.09
CA GLU A 37 13.97 14.25 0.61
C GLU A 37 14.10 14.33 2.14
N GLU A 38 13.03 13.96 2.86
CA GLU A 38 13.13 13.77 4.30
C GLU A 38 14.23 12.72 4.57
N SER A 39 15.39 13.21 5.00
CA SER A 39 16.47 12.37 5.47
C SER A 39 16.23 12.04 6.94
N GLY A 40 16.11 10.75 7.25
CA GLY A 40 15.77 10.30 8.60
C GLY A 40 15.58 8.79 8.68
N LEU A 41 15.14 8.31 9.84
CA LEU A 41 14.63 6.96 10.02
C LEU A 41 13.10 7.03 9.95
N VAL A 42 12.47 6.12 9.23
CA VAL A 42 11.00 5.99 9.27
C VAL A 42 10.57 5.61 10.68
N ASN A 43 9.45 6.17 11.13
CA ASN A 43 8.90 5.86 12.45
C ASN A 43 8.42 4.41 12.46
N HIS A 44 8.86 3.62 13.45
CA HIS A 44 8.46 2.23 13.61
C HIS A 44 6.93 2.05 13.60
N ASN A 45 6.17 2.97 14.23
CA ASN A 45 4.71 2.88 14.29
C ASN A 45 4.05 3.00 12.91
N VAL A 46 4.70 3.68 11.96
CA VAL A 46 4.22 3.75 10.57
C VAL A 46 4.39 2.40 9.89
N VAL A 47 5.54 1.77 10.10
CA VAL A 47 5.84 0.45 9.52
C VAL A 47 4.99 -0.63 10.15
N GLU A 48 4.83 -0.62 11.47
CA GLU A 48 3.92 -1.51 12.19
C GLU A 48 2.50 -1.33 11.68
N GLY A 49 2.06 -0.08 11.50
CA GLY A 49 0.81 0.23 10.80
C GLY A 49 0.73 -0.48 9.45
N LEU A 50 1.66 -0.27 8.52
CA LEU A 50 1.62 -0.95 7.21
C LEU A 50 1.65 -2.48 7.33
N TYR A 51 2.43 -3.03 8.26
CA TYR A 51 2.48 -4.46 8.51
C TYR A 51 1.15 -5.03 9.02
N GLU A 52 0.39 -4.28 9.82
CA GLU A 52 -0.93 -4.70 10.30
C GLU A 52 -1.94 -4.96 9.17
N ASP A 53 -1.69 -4.49 7.94
CA ASP A 53 -2.49 -4.87 6.76
C ASP A 53 -2.31 -6.35 6.38
N HIS A 54 -1.29 -7.02 6.94
CA HIS A 54 -0.90 -8.40 6.66
C HIS A 54 -1.05 -9.35 7.86
N ALA A 55 -1.32 -8.80 9.05
CA ALA A 55 -1.04 -9.47 10.31
C ALA A 55 -2.16 -10.46 10.73
N ASP A 56 -1.74 -11.71 10.97
CA ASP A 56 -2.45 -12.84 11.57
C ASP A 56 -3.96 -12.90 11.36
N GLU A 57 -4.34 -13.62 10.30
CA GLU A 57 -5.72 -13.71 9.89
C GLU A 57 -6.16 -15.17 9.80
N ASN A 58 -7.00 -15.56 10.75
CA ASN A 58 -7.66 -16.86 10.72
C ASN A 58 -8.53 -16.96 9.47
N CYS A 59 -8.27 -17.96 8.62
CA CYS A 59 -9.05 -18.19 7.41
C CYS A 59 -9.02 -16.98 6.45
N THR A 60 -7.80 -16.56 6.09
CA THR A 60 -7.51 -15.68 4.96
C THR A 60 -6.86 -16.47 3.83
N GLU A 61 -7.20 -16.12 2.59
CA GLU A 61 -6.64 -16.73 1.39
C GLU A 61 -5.12 -16.49 1.28
N VAL A 62 -4.38 -17.55 0.92
CA VAL A 62 -2.91 -17.50 0.82
C VAL A 62 -2.49 -16.55 -0.29
N ILE A 63 -1.66 -15.56 0.06
CA ILE A 63 -1.10 -14.59 -0.88
C ILE A 63 0.31 -14.99 -1.26
N ASN A 64 0.52 -15.33 -2.53
CA ASN A 64 1.82 -15.73 -3.05
C ASN A 64 2.29 -14.79 -4.17
N ILE A 65 3.18 -13.87 -3.81
CA ILE A 65 3.92 -13.06 -4.78
C ILE A 65 5.06 -13.93 -5.34
N THR A 66 5.09 -14.14 -6.66
CA THR A 66 6.09 -15.01 -7.29
C THR A 66 7.18 -14.25 -8.04
N GLU A 67 6.93 -12.98 -8.36
CA GLU A 67 7.83 -12.12 -9.11
C GLU A 67 7.67 -10.66 -8.68
N ASN A 68 8.66 -9.83 -9.02
CA ASN A 68 8.60 -8.40 -8.75
C ASN A 68 7.73 -7.74 -9.81
N SER A 69 6.70 -7.05 -9.35
CA SER A 69 5.69 -6.44 -10.22
C SER A 69 5.32 -5.06 -9.73
N ASP A 70 5.14 -4.14 -10.66
CA ASP A 70 4.49 -2.87 -10.35
C ASP A 70 3.05 -3.14 -9.92
N VAL A 71 2.51 -2.25 -9.09
CA VAL A 71 1.16 -2.40 -8.51
C VAL A 71 0.09 -2.59 -9.60
N SER A 72 0.26 -2.00 -10.77
CA SER A 72 -0.67 -2.12 -11.91
C SER A 72 -0.69 -3.50 -12.56
N ASP A 73 0.38 -4.27 -12.40
CA ASP A 73 0.54 -5.62 -12.97
C ASP A 73 0.45 -6.71 -11.89
N THR A 74 0.13 -6.32 -10.65
CA THR A 74 0.04 -7.22 -9.50
C THR A 74 -1.29 -7.99 -9.51
N ASP A 75 -1.28 -9.24 -9.04
CA ASP A 75 -2.50 -10.03 -8.88
C ASP A 75 -3.48 -9.34 -7.92
N ASP A 76 -4.73 -9.18 -8.37
CA ASP A 76 -5.83 -8.58 -7.60
C ASP A 76 -5.92 -9.14 -6.17
N LYS A 77 -5.60 -10.42 -5.94
CA LYS A 77 -5.66 -11.01 -4.60
C LYS A 77 -4.65 -10.41 -3.63
N VAL A 78 -3.45 -10.06 -4.10
CA VAL A 78 -2.43 -9.38 -3.28
C VAL A 78 -2.95 -8.00 -2.89
N LEU A 79 -3.55 -7.29 -3.84
CA LEU A 79 -4.10 -5.95 -3.61
C LEU A 79 -5.33 -6.00 -2.70
N LEU A 80 -6.22 -6.98 -2.90
CA LEU A 80 -7.38 -7.21 -2.05
C LEU A 80 -6.96 -7.54 -0.61
N HIS A 81 -5.92 -8.35 -0.40
CA HIS A 81 -5.39 -8.61 0.95
C HIS A 81 -5.07 -7.32 1.70
N LEU A 82 -4.28 -6.45 1.06
CA LEU A 82 -3.90 -5.15 1.62
C LEU A 82 -5.11 -4.24 1.87
N ILE A 83 -6.05 -4.18 0.92
CA ILE A 83 -7.25 -3.35 1.07
C ILE A 83 -8.09 -3.86 2.22
N PHE A 84 -8.31 -5.17 2.35
CA PHE A 84 -9.09 -5.73 3.44
C PHE A 84 -8.42 -5.53 4.81
N GLY A 85 -7.08 -5.59 4.87
CA GLY A 85 -6.30 -5.14 6.03
C GLY A 85 -6.60 -3.69 6.41
N GLN A 86 -6.61 -2.78 5.43
CA GLN A 86 -6.93 -1.37 5.65
C GLN A 86 -8.40 -1.17 6.05
N MET A 87 -9.34 -1.92 5.47
CA MET A 87 -10.76 -1.90 5.84
C MET A 87 -11.01 -2.37 7.28
N LYS A 88 -10.22 -3.33 7.76
CA LYS A 88 -10.24 -3.78 9.15
C LYS A 88 -9.82 -2.66 10.10
N LYS A 89 -8.73 -1.94 9.78
CA LYS A 89 -8.28 -0.76 10.54
C LYS A 89 -9.29 0.37 10.54
N ASP A 90 -10.01 0.52 9.43
CA ASP A 90 -11.08 1.51 9.29
C ASP A 90 -12.38 1.09 9.99
N GLU A 91 -12.44 -0.11 10.56
CA GLU A 91 -13.60 -0.69 11.24
C GLU A 91 -14.86 -0.78 10.36
N ILE A 92 -14.70 -0.99 9.04
CA ILE A 92 -15.83 -1.04 8.09
C ILE A 92 -16.24 -2.46 7.66
N LEU A 93 -15.55 -3.49 8.14
CA LEU A 93 -15.90 -4.88 7.83
C LEU A 93 -17.27 -5.26 8.43
N ALA A 94 -18.25 -5.48 7.57
CA ALA A 94 -19.64 -5.77 7.93
C ALA A 94 -20.29 -6.79 6.98
N ASP A 95 -21.54 -7.18 7.29
CA ASP A 95 -22.30 -8.12 6.44
C ASP A 95 -22.56 -7.57 5.03
N THR A 96 -22.66 -6.26 4.92
CA THR A 96 -22.84 -5.52 3.66
C THR A 96 -22.02 -4.25 3.75
N ILE A 97 -21.16 -4.03 2.78
CA ILE A 97 -20.24 -2.89 2.69
C ILE A 97 -20.53 -2.19 1.37
N SER A 98 -20.58 -0.86 1.35
CA SER A 98 -20.75 -0.16 0.08
C SER A 98 -19.45 -0.19 -0.74
N VAL A 99 -19.55 -0.17 -2.07
CA VAL A 99 -18.36 -0.03 -2.93
C VAL A 99 -17.61 1.28 -2.66
N ASP A 100 -18.31 2.33 -2.23
CA ASP A 100 -17.71 3.61 -1.87
C ASP A 100 -16.84 3.49 -0.59
N ASP A 101 -17.34 2.81 0.46
CA ASP A 101 -16.54 2.59 1.68
C ASP A 101 -15.28 1.76 1.40
N TYR A 102 -15.40 0.71 0.57
CA TYR A 102 -14.27 -0.08 0.09
C TYR A 102 -13.24 0.79 -0.66
N ARG A 103 -13.70 1.66 -1.55
CA ARG A 103 -12.83 2.57 -2.30
C ARG A 103 -12.14 3.59 -1.40
N ASP A 104 -12.86 4.13 -0.42
CA ASP A 104 -12.30 5.10 0.54
C ASP A 104 -11.17 4.48 1.37
N SER A 105 -11.29 3.20 1.76
CA SER A 105 -10.19 2.45 2.38
C SER A 105 -9.04 2.20 1.40
N ALA A 106 -9.32 1.72 0.19
CA ALA A 106 -8.29 1.40 -0.80
C ALA A 106 -7.45 2.64 -1.21
N LEU A 107 -8.09 3.81 -1.37
CA LEU A 107 -7.42 5.06 -1.74
C LEU A 107 -6.39 5.56 -0.70
N LYS A 108 -6.45 5.05 0.54
CA LYS A 108 -5.44 5.36 1.56
C LYS A 108 -4.10 4.71 1.27
N ILE A 109 -4.11 3.55 0.60
CA ILE A 109 -2.94 2.70 0.41
C ILE A 109 -2.50 2.54 -1.06
N MET A 110 -3.32 2.94 -2.03
CA MET A 110 -2.96 2.88 -3.45
C MET A 110 -3.65 3.98 -4.27
N ASP A 111 -3.30 4.09 -5.55
CA ASP A 111 -3.97 4.98 -6.50
C ASP A 111 -5.22 4.33 -7.11
N GLU A 112 -6.16 5.16 -7.56
CA GLU A 112 -7.50 4.74 -7.98
C GLU A 112 -7.48 3.71 -9.11
N GLU A 113 -6.57 3.87 -10.08
CA GLU A 113 -6.40 2.98 -11.21
C GLU A 113 -5.99 1.56 -10.84
N ASN A 114 -5.43 1.36 -9.64
CA ASN A 114 -4.92 0.08 -9.17
C ASN A 114 -5.93 -0.65 -8.28
N ILE A 115 -7.07 -0.02 -7.93
CA ILE A 115 -8.06 -0.64 -7.05
C ILE A 115 -8.79 -1.77 -7.80
N PRO A 116 -8.71 -3.03 -7.33
CA PRO A 116 -9.42 -4.14 -7.96
C PRO A 116 -10.93 -3.88 -7.99
N SER A 117 -11.53 -4.09 -9.16
CA SER A 117 -12.99 -3.96 -9.34
C SER A 117 -13.73 -5.28 -9.18
N ASN A 118 -13.03 -6.40 -9.36
CA ASN A 118 -13.55 -7.73 -9.12
C ASN A 118 -13.24 -8.14 -7.68
N ILE A 119 -14.27 -8.28 -6.86
CA ILE A 119 -14.14 -8.62 -5.45
C ILE A 119 -14.65 -10.05 -5.30
N ASP A 120 -13.70 -10.98 -5.17
CA ASP A 120 -13.90 -12.37 -4.74
C ASP A 120 -12.70 -12.78 -3.89
N TYR A 121 -12.82 -12.63 -2.57
CA TYR A 121 -11.69 -12.78 -1.65
C TYR A 121 -12.13 -13.33 -0.29
N THR A 122 -11.30 -14.19 0.29
CA THR A 122 -11.55 -14.74 1.64
C THR A 122 -10.64 -14.07 2.65
N PHE A 123 -11.26 -13.46 3.67
CA PHE A 123 -10.59 -12.70 4.72
C PHE A 123 -11.26 -12.95 6.05
N GLU A 124 -10.49 -13.29 7.09
CA GLU A 124 -10.95 -13.51 8.46
C GLU A 124 -12.20 -14.42 8.60
N GLY A 125 -12.24 -15.54 7.87
CA GLY A 125 -13.34 -16.50 7.99
C GLY A 125 -14.58 -16.17 7.15
N TYR A 126 -14.51 -15.13 6.31
CA TYR A 126 -15.60 -14.76 5.41
C TYR A 126 -15.13 -14.62 3.97
N LYS A 127 -15.93 -15.12 3.04
CA LYS A 127 -15.79 -14.86 1.61
C LYS A 127 -16.60 -13.62 1.26
N TYR A 128 -15.95 -12.63 0.68
CA TYR A 128 -16.51 -11.37 0.24
C TYR A 128 -16.69 -11.37 -1.27
N THR A 129 -17.88 -10.98 -1.73
CA THR A 129 -18.24 -10.96 -3.15
C THR A 129 -19.02 -9.71 -3.51
N LEU A 130 -18.77 -9.14 -4.69
CA LEU A 130 -19.55 -8.04 -5.23
C LEU A 130 -20.99 -8.47 -5.58
N ASP A 131 -21.97 -7.72 -5.11
CA ASP A 131 -23.41 -7.85 -5.39
C ASP A 131 -24.03 -6.46 -5.65
N GLY A 132 -24.01 -6.05 -6.92
CA GLY A 132 -24.41 -4.71 -7.34
C GLY A 132 -23.44 -3.66 -6.80
N ASP A 133 -23.98 -2.65 -6.11
CA ASP A 133 -23.20 -1.56 -5.52
C ASP A 133 -22.67 -1.89 -4.10
N ASN A 134 -22.77 -3.15 -3.68
CA ASN A 134 -22.35 -3.59 -2.35
C ASN A 134 -21.45 -4.81 -2.43
N ILE A 135 -20.59 -4.96 -1.42
CA ILE A 135 -19.83 -6.18 -1.14
C ILE A 135 -20.57 -6.90 -0.03
N LYS A 136 -20.89 -8.18 -0.25
CA LYS A 136 -21.54 -9.03 0.74
C LYS A 136 -20.59 -10.11 1.20
N ARG A 137 -20.70 -10.48 2.47
CA ARG A 137 -19.90 -11.56 3.04
C ARG A 137 -20.74 -12.81 3.31
N SER A 138 -20.11 -13.95 3.20
CA SER A 138 -20.66 -15.25 3.60
C SER A 138 -19.60 -16.03 4.38
N LYS A 139 -20.02 -16.90 5.29
CA LYS A 139 -19.08 -17.68 6.09
C LYS A 139 -18.25 -18.60 5.18
N ALA A 140 -16.93 -18.51 5.29
CA ALA A 140 -15.99 -19.36 4.58
C ALA A 140 -15.53 -20.53 5.44
N SER A 141 -14.99 -21.56 4.77
CA SER A 141 -14.25 -22.65 5.39
C SER A 141 -12.86 -22.65 4.79
N CYS A 142 -11.82 -22.53 5.61
CA CYS A 142 -10.44 -22.56 5.14
C CYS A 142 -9.76 -23.85 5.58
N GLU A 143 -9.01 -24.45 4.66
CA GLU A 143 -8.11 -25.57 4.95
C GLU A 143 -6.70 -25.08 5.31
N GLU A 144 -6.38 -23.84 4.91
CA GLU A 144 -5.08 -23.20 5.04
C GLU A 144 -5.27 -21.82 5.68
N ASN A 145 -4.34 -21.44 6.56
CA ASN A 145 -4.32 -20.11 7.18
C ASN A 145 -3.03 -19.41 6.83
N TYR A 146 -3.12 -18.25 6.20
CA TYR A 146 -1.98 -17.37 5.98
C TYR A 146 -1.39 -16.90 7.32
N VAL A 147 -0.06 -16.89 7.42
CA VAL A 147 0.69 -16.41 8.58
C VAL A 147 1.86 -15.56 8.10
N SER A 148 2.18 -14.50 8.83
CA SER A 148 3.22 -13.56 8.44
C SER A 148 3.93 -12.97 9.64
N LYS A 149 5.13 -12.42 9.41
CA LYS A 149 5.83 -11.57 10.38
C LYS A 149 6.57 -10.44 9.67
N LEU A 150 6.65 -9.29 10.34
CA LEU A 150 7.54 -8.21 9.93
C LEU A 150 8.99 -8.63 10.16
N PHE A 151 9.77 -8.78 9.08
CA PHE A 151 11.18 -9.13 9.15
C PHE A 151 12.08 -7.90 9.27
N GLY A 152 11.78 -6.88 8.47
CA GLY A 152 12.59 -5.68 8.42
C GLY A 152 11.96 -4.59 7.56
N TYR A 153 12.60 -3.43 7.53
CA TYR A 153 12.19 -2.32 6.69
C TYR A 153 13.37 -1.38 6.42
N SER A 154 13.32 -0.67 5.30
CA SER A 154 14.35 0.30 4.94
C SER A 154 13.78 1.47 4.13
N GLY A 155 14.46 2.63 4.18
CA GLY A 155 14.02 3.84 3.48
C GLY A 155 13.02 4.69 4.27
N VAL A 156 12.73 5.89 3.74
CA VAL A 156 11.77 6.86 4.32
C VAL A 156 10.77 7.28 3.28
N ASN A 157 11.20 7.87 2.16
CA ASN A 157 10.27 8.30 1.10
C ASN A 157 9.91 7.14 0.18
N ASN A 158 10.87 6.25 -0.07
CA ASN A 158 10.65 4.96 -0.72
C ASN A 158 10.87 3.90 0.36
N LEU A 159 9.79 3.50 1.03
CA LEU A 159 9.81 2.58 2.14
C LEU A 159 9.66 1.15 1.61
N GLU A 160 10.65 0.33 1.91
CA GLU A 160 10.62 -1.11 1.70
C GLU A 160 10.23 -1.78 3.01
N VAL A 161 9.23 -2.67 2.97
CA VAL A 161 8.79 -3.50 4.09
C VAL A 161 8.99 -4.96 3.71
N ASP A 162 9.81 -5.66 4.48
CA ASP A 162 10.13 -7.08 4.29
C ASP A 162 9.27 -7.92 5.23
N ILE A 163 8.49 -8.83 4.65
CA ILE A 163 7.56 -9.70 5.37
C ILE A 163 7.92 -11.15 5.09
N MET A 164 8.18 -11.93 6.15
CA MET A 164 8.27 -13.38 6.02
C MET A 164 6.87 -13.96 6.12
N ALA A 165 6.49 -14.76 5.13
CA ALA A 165 5.14 -15.29 5.02
C ALA A 165 5.12 -16.79 4.73
N GLY A 166 4.01 -17.41 5.09
CA GLY A 166 3.73 -18.81 4.89
C GLY A 166 2.27 -19.13 5.13
N TYR A 167 1.96 -20.42 5.25
CA TYR A 167 0.63 -20.87 5.60
C TYR A 167 0.65 -22.11 6.49
N VAL A 168 -0.37 -22.23 7.34
CA VAL A 168 -0.57 -23.36 8.23
C VAL A 168 -1.57 -24.32 7.62
N LYS A 169 -1.19 -25.60 7.53
CA LYS A 169 -2.05 -26.69 7.06
C LYS A 169 -1.78 -27.95 7.88
N ASN A 170 -2.83 -28.55 8.43
CA ASN A 170 -2.72 -29.79 9.22
C ASN A 170 -1.69 -29.73 10.38
N GLY A 171 -1.56 -28.58 11.06
CA GLY A 171 -0.60 -28.39 12.15
C GLY A 171 0.86 -28.27 11.69
N LYS A 172 1.10 -28.06 10.39
CA LYS A 172 2.41 -27.80 9.80
C LYS A 172 2.43 -26.42 9.18
N VAL A 173 3.60 -25.80 9.18
CA VAL A 173 3.83 -24.50 8.52
C VAL A 173 4.58 -24.77 7.22
N TYR A 174 4.09 -24.18 6.15
CA TYR A 174 4.69 -24.21 4.82
C TYR A 174 5.08 -22.79 4.41
N ASP A 175 6.16 -22.65 3.65
CA ASP A 175 6.41 -21.41 2.92
C ASP A 175 5.43 -21.27 1.74
N LEU A 176 5.48 -20.13 1.05
CA LEU A 176 4.60 -19.87 -0.09
C LEU A 176 4.99 -20.65 -1.36
N ASN A 177 6.06 -21.44 -1.31
CA ASN A 177 6.50 -22.36 -2.36
C ASN A 177 6.18 -23.84 -2.02
N ASP A 178 5.23 -24.07 -1.10
CA ASP A 178 4.77 -25.39 -0.65
C ASP A 178 5.84 -26.25 0.05
N LYS A 179 6.90 -25.64 0.58
CA LYS A 179 7.94 -26.33 1.35
C LYS A 179 7.59 -26.28 2.84
N GLU A 180 7.55 -27.44 3.50
CA GLU A 180 7.40 -27.50 4.97
C GLU A 180 8.60 -26.82 5.64
N ILE A 181 8.32 -25.85 6.52
CA ILE A 181 9.32 -25.06 7.26
C ILE A 181 9.24 -25.27 8.77
N GLY A 182 8.20 -25.94 9.27
CA GLY A 182 8.09 -26.25 10.70
C GLY A 182 6.78 -26.96 11.08
N THR A 183 6.67 -27.28 12.37
CA THR A 183 5.40 -27.68 12.99
C THR A 183 4.77 -26.44 13.60
N TYR A 184 3.47 -26.24 13.41
CA TYR A 184 2.80 -25.05 13.93
C TYR A 184 2.86 -25.03 15.45
N ASP A 185 3.44 -23.95 15.96
CA ASP A 185 3.48 -23.56 17.36
C ASP A 185 3.37 -22.04 17.39
N GLU A 186 2.41 -21.51 18.15
CA GLU A 186 2.14 -20.06 18.21
C GLU A 186 3.32 -19.29 18.83
N GLU A 187 4.02 -19.87 19.80
CA GLU A 187 5.15 -19.22 20.48
C GLU A 187 6.41 -19.22 19.62
N GLU A 188 6.60 -20.25 18.78
CA GLU A 188 7.76 -20.39 17.88
C GLU A 188 7.46 -19.95 16.43
N LEU A 189 6.24 -19.50 16.11
CA LEU A 189 5.82 -19.18 14.73
C LEU A 189 6.77 -18.20 14.05
N ASN A 190 7.22 -17.18 14.79
CA ASN A 190 8.16 -16.21 14.27
C ASN A 190 9.49 -16.85 13.85
N ASP A 191 10.06 -17.72 14.67
CA ASP A 191 11.32 -18.40 14.36
C ASP A 191 11.15 -19.41 13.22
N ILE A 192 9.97 -20.04 13.12
CA ILE A 192 9.62 -20.93 12.01
C ILE A 192 9.60 -20.16 10.68
N LEU A 193 8.97 -18.98 10.67
CA LEU A 193 8.84 -18.11 9.50
C LEU A 193 10.18 -17.56 8.98
N ASP A 194 11.26 -17.55 9.77
CA ASP A 194 12.60 -17.21 9.26
C ASP A 194 13.09 -18.13 8.13
N ASN A 195 12.50 -19.32 8.02
CA ASN A 195 12.79 -20.27 6.94
C ASN A 195 11.81 -20.16 5.76
N GLY A 196 10.86 -19.22 5.84
CA GLY A 196 9.78 -19.01 4.89
C GLY A 196 10.17 -18.23 3.65
N THR A 197 9.15 -17.76 2.93
CA THR A 197 9.34 -16.92 1.74
C THR A 197 9.27 -15.45 2.15
N MET A 198 10.27 -14.67 1.73
CA MET A 198 10.28 -13.23 1.95
C MET A 198 9.51 -12.54 0.83
N GLN A 199 8.44 -11.86 1.19
CA GLN A 199 7.74 -10.90 0.35
C GLN A 199 8.23 -9.50 0.66
N VAL A 200 8.26 -8.66 -0.37
CA VAL A 200 8.72 -7.28 -0.29
C VAL A 200 7.61 -6.36 -0.77
N TYR A 201 7.27 -5.37 0.05
CA TYR A 201 6.28 -4.36 -0.28
C TYR A 201 6.97 -3.00 -0.32
N ASN A 202 6.91 -2.34 -1.47
CA ASN A 202 7.53 -1.04 -1.69
C ASN A 202 6.46 0.05 -1.73
N TYR A 203 6.65 1.07 -0.91
CA TYR A 203 5.74 2.18 -0.75
C TYR A 203 6.42 3.51 -1.06
N GLU A 204 5.69 4.43 -1.67
CA GLU A 204 6.09 5.83 -1.83
C GLU A 204 5.31 6.72 -0.88
N LYS A 205 6.01 7.65 -0.23
CA LYS A 205 5.41 8.65 0.64
C LYS A 205 4.71 9.72 -0.20
N VAL A 206 3.39 9.75 -0.13
CA VAL A 206 2.54 10.75 -0.79
C VAL A 206 1.84 11.58 0.28
N ASN A 207 2.32 12.81 0.48
CA ASN A 207 1.97 13.66 1.63
C ASN A 207 2.36 12.97 2.95
N ASP A 208 1.39 12.70 3.83
CA ASP A 208 1.59 12.04 5.13
C ASP A 208 1.29 10.53 5.09
N ASN A 209 0.95 9.98 3.92
CA ASN A 209 0.59 8.57 3.74
C ASN A 209 1.62 7.82 2.89
N TYR A 210 1.60 6.49 2.97
CA TYR A 210 2.40 5.60 2.15
C TYR A 210 1.50 4.86 1.17
N LYS A 211 1.82 4.95 -0.12
CA LYS A 211 1.09 4.25 -1.18
C LYS A 211 1.93 3.13 -1.76
N LEU A 212 1.32 1.97 -1.95
CA LEU A 212 1.95 0.81 -2.56
C LEU A 212 2.29 1.12 -4.02
N VAL A 213 3.52 0.82 -4.41
CA VAL A 213 4.02 1.06 -5.77
C VAL A 213 4.43 -0.25 -6.43
N ASN A 214 5.03 -1.16 -5.67
CA ASN A 214 5.56 -2.41 -6.19
C ASN A 214 5.53 -3.50 -5.11
N VAL A 215 5.29 -4.73 -5.52
CA VAL A 215 5.42 -5.93 -4.68
C VAL A 215 6.43 -6.87 -5.28
N GLY A 216 7.08 -7.67 -4.46
CA GLY A 216 8.09 -8.61 -4.93
C GLY A 216 8.48 -9.68 -3.93
N VAL A 217 9.56 -10.37 -4.27
CA VAL A 217 10.19 -11.41 -3.45
C VAL A 217 11.71 -11.26 -3.44
N LYS A 218 12.35 -11.75 -2.37
CA LYS A 218 13.80 -11.76 -2.18
C LYS A 218 14.35 -13.18 -1.99
#